data_AF-S4S0U9-F1
#
_entry.id   AF-S4S0U9-F1
#
_cell.length_a   1.000
_cell.length_b   1.000
_cell.length_c   1.000
_cell.angle_alpha   90.00
_cell.angle_beta   90.00
_cell.angle_gamma   90.00
#
_symmetry.space_group_name_H-M   'P 1'
#
loop_
_entity.id
_entity.type
_entity.pdbx_description
1 polymer ?
#
loop_
_entity_poly.entity_id
_entity_poly.type
_entity_poly.pdbx_seq_one_letter_code
_entity_poly.pdbx_strand_id
1 'polypeptide(L)' 'QLELVEPSGWVHIPLTDADGKPLRTFMIQMAVLANHQNGRDTHMRQIRVYTPVEESTVGNLPRLSTVGCLVYSTVR' A
#
# COMPACT_ATOMS: atom_id res chain seq x y z
N GLN A 1 7.34 15.68 0.85
CA GLN A 1 8.66 15.02 0.93
C GLN A 1 8.76 14.37 2.29
N LEU A 2 9.21 13.11 2.36
CA LEU A 2 9.39 12.37 3.60
C LEU A 2 10.87 12.41 3.99
N GLU A 3 11.17 12.86 5.21
CA GLU A 3 12.52 12.86 5.77
C GLU A 3 12.70 11.66 6.72
N LEU A 4 13.82 10.97 6.61
CA LEU A 4 14.14 9.81 7.44
C LEU A 4 15.39 10.09 8.26
N VAL A 5 15.27 10.05 9.59
CA VAL A 5 16.38 10.26 10.53
C VAL A 5 16.71 8.92 11.19
N GLU A 6 17.87 8.36 10.83
CA GLU A 6 18.35 7.05 11.32
C GLU A 6 17.26 5.96 11.33
N PRO A 7 16.56 5.74 10.20
CA PRO A 7 15.46 4.79 10.17
C PRO A 7 15.96 3.37 10.48
N SER A 8 15.23 2.66 11.33
CA SER A 8 15.46 1.26 11.63
C SER A 8 14.20 0.43 11.35
N GLY A 9 14.37 -0.70 10.66
CA GLY A 9 13.25 -1.54 10.24
C GLY A 9 12.49 -1.04 9.02
N TRP A 10 11.22 -1.43 8.92
CA TRP A 10 10.34 -1.08 7.80
C TRP A 10 9.75 0.32 7.98
N VAL A 11 9.69 1.08 6.88
CA VAL A 11 8.99 2.37 6.81
C VAL A 11 7.75 2.20 5.94
N HIS A 12 6.58 2.52 6.50
CA HIS A 12 5.32 2.48 5.77
C HIS A 12 4.96 3.88 5.25
N ILE A 13 4.76 4.00 3.94
CA ILE A 13 4.38 5.25 3.28
C ILE A 13 2.96 5.09 2.72
N PRO A 14 1.95 5.80 3.23
CA PRO A 14 0.61 5.75 2.67
C PRO A 14 0.60 6.37 1.26
N LEU A 15 0.07 5.61 0.30
CA LEU A 15 -0.13 6.09 -1.07
C LEU A 15 -1.62 6.42 -1.25
N THR A 16 -2.00 7.63 -0.83
CA THR A 16 -3.38 8.12 -0.90
C THR A 16 -3.49 9.36 -1.79
N ASP A 17 -4.66 9.53 -2.42
CA ASP A 17 -5.02 10.77 -3.12
C ASP A 17 -5.46 11.87 -2.14
N ALA A 18 -5.92 13.01 -2.70
CA ALA A 18 -6.39 14.15 -1.91
C ALA A 18 -7.65 13.87 -1.07
N ASP A 19 -8.43 12.85 -1.43
CA ASP A 19 -9.63 12.42 -0.71
C ASP A 19 -9.30 11.35 0.36
N GLY A 20 -8.04 10.97 0.50
CA GLY A 20 -7.61 9.88 1.39
C GLY A 20 -7.90 8.49 0.84
N LYS A 21 -8.26 8.35 -0.43
CA LYS A 21 -8.49 7.05 -1.07
C LYS A 21 -7.16 6.47 -1.58
N PRO A 22 -7.05 5.14 -1.72
CA PRO A 22 -5.87 4.51 -2.28
C PRO A 22 -5.53 5.05 -3.68
N LEU A 23 -4.26 5.39 -3.90
CA LEU A 23 -3.78 5.99 -5.14
C LEU A 23 -3.98 5.05 -6.34
N ARG A 24 -4.69 5.51 -7.37
CA ARG A 24 -4.82 4.82 -8.66
C ARG A 24 -3.91 5.49 -9.71
N THR A 25 -2.88 4.78 -10.15
CA THR A 25 -1.91 5.26 -11.14
C THR A 25 -1.33 4.10 -11.94
N PHE A 26 -0.82 4.39 -13.14
CA PHE A 26 -0.07 3.42 -13.96
C PHE A 26 1.38 3.25 -13.49
N MET A 27 1.94 4.26 -12.80
CA MET A 27 3.34 4.28 -12.40
C MET A 27 3.51 4.98 -11.06
N ILE A 28 4.41 4.43 -10.24
CA ILE A 28 4.93 5.05 -9.03
C ILE A 28 6.44 5.22 -9.23
N GLN A 29 6.94 6.42 -9.01
CA GLN A 29 8.37 6.70 -9.00
C GLN A 29 8.83 7.01 -7.58
N MET A 30 9.86 6.31 -7.11
CA MET A 30 10.55 6.62 -5.87
C MET A 30 11.89 7.26 -6.20
N ALA A 31 12.16 8.42 -5.63
CA ALA A 31 13.43 9.13 -5.80
C ALA A 31 14.07 9.36 -4.44
N VAL A 32 15.31 8.89 -4.28
CA VAL A 32 16.14 9.21 -3.11
C VAL A 32 16.88 10.49 -3.43
N LEU A 33 16.47 11.58 -2.78
CA LEU A 33 17.00 12.91 -3.08
C LEU A 33 18.32 13.20 -2.33
N ALA A 34 18.52 12.58 -1.17
CA ALA A 34 19.71 12.69 -0.36
C ALA A 34 19.90 11.45 0.52
N ASN A 35 21.15 11.20 0.92
CA ASN A 35 21.51 10.15 1.88
C ASN A 35 22.05 10.76 3.18
N HIS A 36 22.04 9.98 4.26
CA HIS A 36 22.70 10.37 5.50
C HIS A 36 24.20 10.61 5.27
N GLN A 37 24.78 11.60 5.96
CA GLN A 37 26.19 12.00 5.81
C GLN A 37 26.61 12.31 4.36
N ASN A 38 25.67 12.79 3.52
CA ASN A 38 25.90 13.07 2.10
C ASN A 38 26.47 11.87 1.32
N GLY A 39 26.05 10.66 1.68
CA GLY A 39 26.44 9.45 0.95
C GLY A 39 26.08 9.54 -0.54
N ARG A 40 27.01 9.12 -1.41
CA ARG A 40 26.80 9.16 -2.87
C ARG A 40 25.76 8.16 -3.34
N ASP A 41 25.82 6.94 -2.81
CA ASP A 41 24.99 5.81 -3.23
C ASP A 41 24.02 5.41 -2.11
N THR A 42 22.82 4.97 -2.50
CA THR A 42 21.80 4.50 -1.56
C THR A 42 21.69 2.98 -1.60
N HIS A 43 21.63 2.36 -0.42
CA HIS A 43 21.30 0.94 -0.31
C HIS A 43 19.83 0.74 0.04
N MET A 44 19.01 0.37 -0.95
CA MET A 44 17.65 -0.11 -0.72
C MET A 44 17.66 -1.62 -0.54
N ARG A 45 17.34 -2.10 0.67
CA ARG A 45 17.35 -3.54 0.98
C ARG A 45 16.13 -4.28 0.43
N GLN A 46 14.94 -3.67 0.52
CA GLN A 46 13.71 -4.24 0.00
C GLN A 46 12.65 -3.15 -0.19
N ILE A 47 11.78 -3.33 -1.19
CA ILE A 47 10.57 -2.54 -1.39
C ILE A 47 9.39 -3.50 -1.48
N ARG A 48 8.26 -3.15 -0.85
CA ARG A 48 6.98 -3.85 -0.98
C ARG A 48 5.90 -2.83 -1.27
N VAL A 49 5.10 -3.08 -2.30
CA VAL A 49 3.96 -2.24 -2.68
C VAL A 49 2.70 -3.07 -2.45
N TYR A 50 1.72 -2.46 -1.80
CA TYR A 50 0.47 -3.11 -1.43
C TYR A 50 -0.69 -2.43 -2.15
N THR A 51 -1.66 -3.23 -2.57
CA THR A 51 -2.96 -2.76 -3.06
C THR A 51 -4.02 -3.16 -2.05
N PRO A 52 -5.08 -2.35 -1.86
CA PRO A 52 -6.30 -2.84 -1.23
C PRO A 52 -6.79 -4.10 -1.94
N VAL A 53 -7.22 -5.08 -1.16
CA VAL A 53 -7.86 -6.29 -1.67
C VAL A 53 -9.36 -6.03 -1.72
N GLU A 54 -10.05 -6.52 -2.76
CA GLU A 54 -11.51 -6.49 -2.78
C GLU A 54 -12.07 -7.35 -1.64
N GLU A 55 -12.76 -6.72 -0.70
CA GLU A 55 -13.50 -7.41 0.36
C GLU A 55 -14.98 -7.65 -0.01
N SER A 56 -15.41 -7.14 -1.17
CA SER A 56 -16.75 -7.29 -1.69
C SER A 56 -17.01 -8.73 -2.13
N THR A 57 -17.83 -9.42 -1.35
CA THR A 57 -18.21 -10.82 -1.61
C THR A 57 -19.24 -10.94 -2.74
N VAL A 58 -20.09 -9.91 -2.94
CA VAL A 58 -21.12 -9.85 -4.00
C VAL A 58 -21.40 -8.38 -4.36
N GLY A 59 -20.91 -7.90 -5.51
CA GLY A 59 -21.17 -6.54 -5.98
C GLY A 59 -20.77 -5.44 -4.97
N ASN A 60 -21.48 -4.31 -4.96
CA ASN A 60 -21.21 -3.18 -4.03
C ASN A 60 -21.76 -3.41 -2.60
N LEU A 61 -21.99 -4.67 -2.20
CA LEU A 61 -22.43 -4.98 -0.84
C LEU A 61 -21.22 -5.01 0.11
N PRO A 62 -21.42 -4.60 1.38
CA PRO A 62 -20.39 -4.76 2.40
C PRO A 62 -20.05 -6.24 2.61
N ARG A 63 -18.84 -6.48 3.13
CA ARG A 63 -18.32 -7.81 3.43
C ARG A 63 -19.31 -8.63 4.26
N LEU A 64 -19.73 -9.78 3.73
CA LEU A 64 -20.55 -10.74 4.47
C LEU A 64 -19.73 -11.35 5.61
N SER A 65 -20.25 -11.32 6.84
CA SER A 65 -19.55 -11.79 8.05
C SER A 65 -19.91 -13.22 8.45
N THR A 66 -21.12 -13.66 8.15
CA THR A 66 -21.65 -14.94 8.62
C THR A 66 -21.36 -16.05 7.62
N VAL A 67 -20.90 -17.20 8.11
CA VAL A 67 -20.63 -18.41 7.29
C VAL A 67 -21.85 -18.77 6.43
N GLY A 68 -23.05 -18.72 7.00
CA GLY A 68 -24.30 -19.02 6.28
C GLY A 68 -24.58 -18.11 5.08
N CYS A 69 -24.08 -16.88 5.06
CA CYS A 69 -24.16 -16.01 3.87
C CYS A 69 -22.99 -16.24 2.91
N LEU A 70 -21.79 -16.47 3.44
CA LEU A 70 -20.58 -16.69 2.64
C LEU A 70 -20.65 -17.94 1.77
N VAL A 71 -21.33 -19.00 2.21
CA VAL A 71 -21.51 -20.23 1.40
C VAL A 71 -22.28 -19.99 0.10
N TYR A 72 -23.02 -18.87 0.00
CA TYR A 72 -23.78 -18.50 -1.20
C TYR A 72 -23.19 -17.28 -1.92
N SER A 73 -22.02 -16.77 -1.51
CA SER A 73 -21.47 -15.53 -2.08
C SER A 73 -20.87 -15.69 -3.47
N THR A 74 -20.58 -16.91 -3.92
CA THR A 74 -19.96 -17.16 -5.22
C THR A 74 -20.40 -18.52 -5.75
N VAL A 75 -20.66 -18.59 -7.06
CA VAL A 75 -20.73 -19.87 -7.79
C VAL A 75 -19.34 -20.14 -8.35
N ARG A 76 -18.73 -21.26 -7.99
CA ARG A 76 -17.36 -21.63 -8.40
C ARG A 76 -17.38 -22.75 -9.42
#